data_AF-A0AAP0Q7K6-F1
#
_entry.id   AF-A0AAP0Q7K6-F1
#
_cell.length_a   1.000
_cell.length_b   1.000
_cell.length_c   1.000
_cell.angle_alpha   90.00
_cell.angle_beta   90.00
_cell.angle_gamma   90.00
#
_symmetry.space_group_name_H-M   'P 1'
#
loop_
_entity.id
_entity.type
_entity.pdbx_description
1 polymer ?
#
loop_
_entity_poly.entity_id
_entity_poly.type
_entity_poly.pdbx_seq_one_letter_code
_entity_poly.pdbx_strand_id
1 'polypeptide(L)'
;MKPLGWWLMLIGFLRLASVWFGFFDIWALRLAVFSNTTMTEVHGRTFGVWTLLTCTLCFLCAFNLSNKPLYTATFLSFVYAFGHFLTEYLVYGTMTIANLTTVGIFAGTSIVWMLLQWGSHEAQPTLKVD
;
A
#
# COMPACT_ATOMS: atom_id res chain seq x y z
N MET A 1 12.98 4.35 -14.87
CA MET A 1 11.66 3.78 -15.25
C MET A 1 11.44 2.32 -14.78
N LYS A 2 12.49 1.48 -14.58
CA LYS A 2 12.35 0.09 -14.08
C LYS A 2 12.35 -0.14 -12.55
N PRO A 3 12.99 0.69 -11.68
CA PRO A 3 13.12 0.34 -10.26
C PRO A 3 11.81 0.51 -9.48
N LEU A 4 10.98 1.52 -9.81
CA LEU A 4 9.69 1.71 -9.16
C LEU A 4 8.71 0.55 -9.44
N GLY A 5 8.69 0.04 -10.68
CA GLY A 5 7.89 -1.15 -11.01
C GLY A 5 8.31 -2.38 -10.20
N TRP A 6 9.62 -2.64 -10.09
CA TRP A 6 10.15 -3.71 -9.23
C TRP A 6 9.80 -3.52 -7.75
N TRP A 7 9.86 -2.29 -7.25
CA TRP A 7 9.44 -1.96 -5.89
C TRP A 7 7.95 -2.23 -5.65
N LEU A 8 7.09 -1.83 -6.58
CA LEU A 8 5.64 -2.10 -6.52
C LEU A 8 5.34 -3.60 -6.61
N MET A 9 6.11 -4.38 -7.37
CA MET A 9 5.99 -5.84 -7.38
C MET A 9 6.37 -6.46 -6.03
N LEU A 10 7.45 -5.99 -5.40
CA LEU A 10 7.86 -6.44 -4.07
C LEU A 10 6.76 -6.15 -3.04
N ILE A 11 6.20 -4.94 -3.07
CA ILE A 11 5.09 -4.57 -2.18
C ILE A 11 3.83 -5.37 -2.49
N GLY A 12 3.52 -5.59 -3.77
CA GLY A 12 2.42 -6.45 -4.20
C GLY A 12 2.55 -7.85 -3.62
N PHE A 13 3.76 -8.44 -3.68
CA PHE A 13 4.04 -9.75 -3.10
C PHE A 13 3.93 -9.75 -1.57
N LEU A 14 4.47 -8.73 -0.88
CA LEU A 14 4.36 -8.59 0.58
C LEU A 14 2.89 -8.50 1.00
N ARG A 15 2.08 -7.72 0.29
CA ARG A 15 0.62 -7.62 0.49
C ARG A 15 -0.07 -8.97 0.27
N LEU A 16 0.36 -9.74 -0.73
CA LEU A 16 -0.20 -11.06 -1.01
C LEU A 16 0.13 -12.08 0.09
N ALA A 17 1.35 -12.02 0.64
CA ALA A 17 1.72 -12.79 1.83
C ALA A 17 0.84 -12.40 3.03
N SER A 18 0.59 -11.10 3.24
CA SER A 18 -0.33 -10.64 4.30
C SER A 18 -1.77 -11.14 4.12
N VAL A 19 -2.28 -11.23 2.88
CA VAL A 19 -3.59 -11.82 2.58
C VAL A 19 -3.61 -13.31 2.93
N TRP A 20 -2.57 -14.04 2.52
CA TRP A 20 -2.46 -15.47 2.80
C TRP A 20 -2.54 -15.74 4.31
N PHE A 21 -1.76 -15.01 5.10
CA PHE A 21 -1.85 -15.06 6.55
C PHE A 21 -3.22 -14.59 7.07
N GLY A 22 -3.83 -13.56 6.48
CA GLY A 22 -5.15 -13.10 6.89
C GLY A 22 -6.30 -14.11 6.67
N PHE A 23 -6.18 -14.98 5.66
CA PHE A 23 -7.19 -16.02 5.36
C PHE A 23 -6.95 -17.32 6.12
N PHE A 24 -5.68 -17.76 6.23
CA PHE A 24 -5.35 -19.05 6.85
C PHE A 24 -4.94 -18.93 8.33
N ASP A 25 -4.45 -17.78 8.77
CA ASP A 25 -3.90 -17.52 10.12
C ASP A 25 -4.32 -16.13 10.66
N ILE A 26 -5.62 -15.97 10.93
CA ILE A 26 -6.21 -14.73 11.48
C ILE A 26 -5.49 -14.23 12.75
N TRP A 27 -4.92 -15.14 13.54
CA TRP A 27 -4.16 -14.82 14.75
C TRP A 27 -2.85 -14.07 14.47
N ALA A 28 -2.13 -14.43 13.41
CA ALA A 28 -0.89 -13.74 13.02
C ALA A 28 -1.17 -12.33 12.52
N LEU A 29 -2.27 -12.14 11.78
CA LEU A 29 -2.71 -10.82 11.31
C LEU A 29 -3.15 -9.92 12.48
N ARG A 30 -3.86 -10.49 13.46
CA ARG A 30 -4.26 -9.76 14.68
C ARG A 30 -3.04 -9.30 15.47
N LEU A 31 -2.06 -10.16 15.69
CA LEU A 31 -0.85 -9.80 16.43
C LEU A 31 0.01 -8.76 15.70
N ALA A 32 0.11 -8.88 14.37
CA ALA A 32 0.95 -8.03 13.54
C ALA A 32 0.34 -6.65 13.24
N VAL A 33 -0.98 -6.50 13.31
CA VAL A 33 -1.66 -5.24 12.95
C VAL A 33 -2.47 -4.69 14.12
N PHE A 34 -3.43 -5.43 14.66
CA PHE A 34 -4.38 -4.98 15.69
C PHE A 34 -4.11 -5.64 17.05
N SER A 35 -2.96 -5.38 17.65
CA SER A 35 -2.52 -6.06 18.87
C SER A 35 -3.41 -5.77 20.09
N ASN A 36 -4.17 -4.66 20.09
CA ASN A 36 -4.93 -4.20 21.25
C ASN A 36 -6.44 -4.38 21.13
N THR A 37 -6.97 -4.98 20.04
CA THR A 37 -8.42 -5.16 19.88
C THR A 37 -8.83 -6.53 19.35
N THR A 38 -9.96 -7.01 19.84
CA THR A 38 -10.62 -8.19 19.30
C THR A 38 -11.32 -7.82 17.99
N MET A 39 -10.68 -8.11 16.87
CA MET A 39 -11.35 -8.09 15.57
C MET A 39 -12.46 -9.15 15.47
N THR A 40 -13.40 -8.99 14.55
CA THR A 40 -14.35 -10.04 14.19
C THR A 40 -13.82 -10.81 12.97
N GLU A 41 -14.20 -12.09 12.81
CA GLU A 41 -13.78 -12.90 11.65
C GLU A 41 -14.25 -12.32 10.31
N VAL A 42 -15.41 -11.66 10.31
CA VAL A 42 -15.92 -10.95 9.13
C VAL A 42 -14.99 -9.79 8.76
N HIS A 43 -14.55 -9.00 9.74
CA HIS A 43 -13.64 -7.87 9.50
C HIS A 43 -12.28 -8.34 8.95
N GLY A 44 -11.72 -9.44 9.47
CA GLY A 44 -10.48 -10.01 8.95
C GLY A 44 -10.57 -10.41 7.47
N ARG A 45 -11.69 -11.04 7.07
CA ARG A 45 -11.95 -11.39 5.66
C ARG A 45 -12.12 -10.15 4.78
N THR A 46 -12.82 -9.12 5.25
CA THR A 46 -12.96 -7.84 4.53
C THR A 46 -11.60 -7.16 4.32
N PHE A 47 -10.77 -7.12 5.37
CA PHE A 47 -9.41 -6.59 5.27
C PHE A 47 -8.54 -7.40 4.29
N GLY A 48 -8.70 -8.73 4.27
CA GLY A 48 -8.05 -9.60 3.28
C GLY A 48 -8.48 -9.28 1.84
N VAL A 49 -9.78 -9.15 1.57
CA VAL A 49 -10.30 -8.80 0.24
C VAL A 49 -9.86 -7.40 -0.19
N TRP A 50 -9.88 -6.43 0.72
CA TRP A 50 -9.35 -5.09 0.44
C TRP A 50 -7.87 -5.15 0.09
N THR A 51 -7.07 -5.89 0.86
CA THR A 51 -5.64 -6.05 0.59
C THR A 51 -5.39 -6.70 -0.77
N LEU A 52 -6.18 -7.72 -1.16
CA LEU A 52 -6.14 -8.31 -2.51
C LEU A 52 -6.40 -7.27 -3.60
N LEU A 53 -7.41 -6.41 -3.44
CA LEU A 53 -7.71 -5.35 -4.41
C LEU A 53 -6.51 -4.41 -4.57
N THR A 54 -5.91 -3.97 -3.46
CA THR A 54 -4.73 -3.10 -3.50
C THR A 54 -3.49 -3.79 -4.08
N CYS A 55 -3.36 -5.10 -3.87
CA CYS A 55 -2.31 -5.93 -4.45
C CYS A 55 -2.43 -5.99 -5.98
N THR A 56 -3.64 -6.23 -6.50
CA THR A 56 -3.93 -6.19 -7.93
C THR A 56 -3.58 -4.84 -8.55
N LEU A 57 -3.92 -3.73 -7.88
CA LEU A 57 -3.53 -2.38 -8.32
C LEU A 57 -2.00 -2.20 -8.38
N CYS A 58 -1.25 -2.73 -7.40
CA CYS A 58 0.21 -2.67 -7.40
C CYS A 58 0.80 -3.44 -8.59
N PHE A 59 0.32 -4.65 -8.86
CA PHE A 59 0.79 -5.43 -10.02
C PHE A 59 0.42 -4.77 -11.34
N LEU A 60 -0.84 -4.34 -11.51
CA LEU A 60 -1.29 -3.66 -12.73
C LEU A 60 -0.49 -2.37 -12.98
N CYS A 61 -0.24 -1.59 -11.95
CA CYS A 61 0.58 -0.39 -12.05
C CYS A 61 2.06 -0.71 -12.30
N ALA A 62 2.59 -1.80 -11.75
CA ALA A 62 3.97 -2.23 -12.00
C ALA A 62 4.20 -2.65 -13.46
N PHE A 63 3.24 -3.35 -14.07
CA PHE A 63 3.31 -3.73 -15.48
C PHE A 63 2.98 -2.57 -16.43
N ASN A 64 2.18 -1.59 -15.99
CA ASN A 64 1.70 -0.49 -16.83
C ASN A 64 1.93 0.90 -16.18
N LEU A 65 3.20 1.20 -15.86
CA LEU A 65 3.59 2.48 -15.25
C LEU A 65 3.26 3.71 -16.12
N SER A 66 3.11 3.54 -17.44
CA SER A 66 2.83 4.63 -18.38
C SER A 66 1.38 5.10 -18.33
N ASN A 67 0.49 4.32 -17.71
CA ASN A 67 -0.94 4.64 -17.65
C ASN A 67 -1.23 5.56 -16.44
N LYS A 68 -1.41 6.87 -16.72
CA LYS A 68 -1.67 7.90 -15.71
C LYS A 68 -2.83 7.53 -14.76
N PRO A 69 -4.03 7.09 -15.24
CA PRO A 69 -5.11 6.62 -14.38
C PRO A 69 -4.72 5.52 -13.39
N LEU A 70 -4.04 4.46 -13.86
CA LEU A 70 -3.61 3.35 -12.98
C LEU A 70 -2.59 3.81 -11.94
N TYR A 71 -1.69 4.69 -12.37
CA TYR A 71 -0.71 5.29 -11.47
C TYR A 71 -1.36 6.08 -10.35
N THR A 72 -2.30 6.98 -10.67
CA THR A 72 -3.04 7.78 -9.70
C THR A 72 -3.89 6.89 -8.80
N ALA A 73 -4.53 5.84 -9.33
CA ALA A 73 -5.31 4.90 -8.53
C ALA A 73 -4.45 4.14 -7.51
N THR A 74 -3.28 3.66 -7.91
CA THR A 74 -2.34 2.99 -7.02
C THR A 74 -1.75 3.95 -5.98
N PHE A 75 -1.45 5.19 -6.38
CA PHE A 75 -1.02 6.23 -5.47
C PHE A 75 -2.09 6.51 -4.39
N LEU A 76 -3.33 6.74 -4.80
CA LEU A 76 -4.46 6.95 -3.89
C LEU A 76 -4.68 5.76 -2.96
N SER A 77 -4.51 4.54 -3.45
CA SER A 77 -4.58 3.32 -2.62
C SER A 77 -3.57 3.33 -1.46
N PHE A 78 -2.34 3.79 -1.70
CA PHE A 78 -1.36 3.98 -0.63
C PHE A 78 -1.75 5.09 0.35
N VAL A 79 -2.28 6.21 -0.15
CA VAL A 79 -2.76 7.32 0.68
C VAL A 79 -3.92 6.89 1.58
N TYR A 80 -4.90 6.17 1.04
CA TYR A 80 -6.03 5.65 1.83
C TYR A 80 -5.58 4.62 2.87
N ALA A 81 -4.67 3.71 2.51
CA ALA A 81 -4.11 2.77 3.48
C ALA A 81 -3.40 3.52 4.62
N PHE A 82 -2.51 4.47 4.28
CA PHE A 82 -1.79 5.26 5.28
C PHE A 82 -2.75 6.07 6.16
N GLY A 83 -3.74 6.74 5.57
CA GLY A 83 -4.76 7.50 6.30
C GLY A 83 -5.59 6.61 7.24
N HIS A 84 -5.98 5.42 6.80
CA HIS A 84 -6.70 4.47 7.65
C HIS A 84 -5.84 4.07 8.86
N PHE A 85 -4.59 3.64 8.65
CA PHE A 85 -3.69 3.26 9.75
C PHE A 85 -3.34 4.44 10.67
N LEU A 86 -3.24 5.65 10.13
CA LEU A 86 -3.02 6.85 10.92
C LEU A 86 -4.23 7.18 11.80
N THR A 87 -5.44 7.06 11.25
CA THR A 87 -6.68 7.28 12.01
C THR A 87 -6.85 6.22 13.10
N GLU A 88 -6.50 4.98 12.78
CA GLU A 88 -6.52 3.85 13.70
C GLU A 88 -5.57 4.05 14.90
N TYR A 89 -4.41 4.67 14.65
CA TYR A 89 -3.47 5.03 15.71
C TYR A 89 -3.90 6.28 16.51
N LEU A 90 -4.27 7.37 15.83
CA LEU A 90 -4.55 8.67 16.48
C LEU A 90 -5.91 8.73 17.18
N VAL A 91 -6.94 8.09 16.61
CA VAL A 91 -8.32 8.19 17.07
C VAL A 91 -8.75 6.97 17.86
N TYR A 92 -8.47 5.77 17.33
CA TYR A 92 -8.99 4.53 17.91
C TYR A 92 -8.03 3.82 18.85
N GLY A 93 -6.72 4.12 18.80
CA GLY A 93 -5.71 3.57 19.70
C GLY A 93 -5.55 2.05 19.63
N THR A 94 -6.02 1.40 18.56
CA THR A 94 -6.05 -0.07 18.43
C THR A 94 -4.74 -0.65 17.91
N MET A 95 -3.82 0.20 17.42
CA MET A 95 -2.51 -0.17 16.91
C MET A 95 -1.37 0.32 17.80
N THR A 96 -0.35 -0.53 17.95
CA THR A 96 0.92 -0.17 18.57
C THR A 96 1.78 0.65 17.59
N ILE A 97 2.53 1.64 18.11
CA ILE A 97 3.37 2.53 17.31
C ILE A 97 4.38 1.79 16.41
N ALA A 98 4.84 0.60 16.84
CA ALA A 98 5.76 -0.25 16.08
C ALA A 98 5.14 -0.77 14.76
N ASN A 99 3.86 -1.16 14.79
CA ASN A 99 3.14 -1.64 13.61
C ASN A 99 2.86 -0.47 12.65
N LEU A 100 2.51 0.69 13.19
CA LEU A 100 2.34 1.91 12.40
C LEU A 100 3.65 2.33 11.71
N THR A 101 4.78 2.26 12.43
CA THR A 101 6.08 2.66 11.88
C THR A 101 6.47 1.77 10.70
N THR A 102 6.25 0.47 10.79
CA THR A 102 6.52 -0.49 9.70
C THR A 102 5.68 -0.16 8.48
N VAL A 103 4.36 -0.01 8.65
CA VAL A 103 3.45 0.33 7.55
C VAL A 103 3.75 1.72 6.97
N GLY A 104 4.06 2.68 7.83
CA GLY A 104 4.41 4.05 7.45
C GLY A 104 5.70 4.12 6.64
N ILE A 105 6.70 3.29 6.93
CA ILE A 105 7.90 3.20 6.11
C ILE A 105 7.55 2.67 4.71
N PHE A 106 6.86 1.53 4.60
CA PHE A 106 6.55 0.94 3.29
C PHE A 106 5.57 1.80 2.46
N ALA A 107 4.49 2.28 3.08
CA ALA A 107 3.51 3.14 2.42
C ALA A 107 4.11 4.52 2.12
N GLY A 108 4.79 5.14 3.07
CA GLY A 108 5.39 6.46 2.94
C GLY A 108 6.51 6.49 1.89
N THR A 109 7.42 5.51 1.89
CA THR A 109 8.45 5.39 0.84
C THR A 109 7.82 5.24 -0.54
N SER A 110 6.74 4.47 -0.66
CA SER A 110 6.03 4.29 -1.94
C SER A 110 5.35 5.58 -2.41
N ILE A 111 4.69 6.31 -1.51
CA ILE A 111 4.06 7.61 -1.79
C ILE A 111 5.11 8.63 -2.25
N VAL A 112 6.20 8.77 -1.51
CA VAL A 112 7.28 9.73 -1.85
C VAL A 112 7.91 9.37 -3.19
N TRP A 113 8.23 8.10 -3.42
CA TRP A 113 8.83 7.66 -4.67
C TRP A 113 7.88 7.85 -5.86
N MET A 114 6.58 7.60 -5.66
CA MET A 114 5.60 7.87 -6.69
C MET A 114 5.46 9.38 -6.98
N LEU A 115 5.47 10.25 -5.95
CA LEU A 115 5.42 11.70 -6.15
C LEU A 115 6.66 12.23 -6.89
N LEU A 116 7.86 11.77 -6.52
CA LEU A 116 9.10 12.17 -7.18
C LEU A 116 9.10 11.75 -8.66
N GLN A 117 8.61 10.55 -8.96
CA GLN A 117 8.50 10.06 -10.33
C GLN A 117 7.44 10.84 -11.13
N TRP A 118 6.32 11.23 -10.51
CA TRP A 118 5.30 12.06 -11.13
C TRP A 118 5.85 13.43 -11.54
N GLY A 119 6.55 14.12 -10.63
CA GLY A 119 7.18 15.41 -10.92
C GLY A 119 8.25 15.31 -12.02
N SER A 120 9.00 14.20 -12.09
CA SER A 120 9.95 13.94 -13.17
C SER A 120 9.28 13.70 -14.53
N HIS A 121 8.10 13.07 -14.57
CA HIS A 121 7.33 12.88 -15.80
C HIS A 121 6.67 14.18 -16.29
N GLU A 122 6.24 15.06 -15.39
CA GLU A 122 5.73 16.40 -15.71
C GLU A 122 6.82 17.40 -16.11
N ALA A 123 8.07 17.19 -15.69
CA ALA A 123 9.20 18.02 -16.11
C ALA A 123 9.74 17.67 -17.51
N GLN A 124 9.39 16.49 -18.05
CA GLN A 124 9.86 15.99 -19.34
C GLN A 124 9.05 16.33 -20.63
N PRO A 125 7.95 17.12 -20.64
CA PRO A 125 7.28 17.48 -21.90
C PRO A 125 7.98 18.53 -22.77
N THR A 126 9.01 19.25 -22.29
CA THR A 126 9.49 20.47 -22.98
C THR A 126 10.95 20.46 -23.48
N LEU A 127 11.72 19.39 -23.29
CA LEU A 127 13.14 19.33 -23.73
C LEU A 127 13.40 18.32 -24.85
N LYS A 128 12.49 18.27 -25.82
CA LYS A 128 12.77 17.74 -27.17
C LYS A 128 12.15 18.65 -28.21
N VAL A 129 12.69 19.85 -28.32
CA VAL A 129 12.66 20.64 -29.54
C VAL A 129 14.12 20.99 -29.82
N ASP A 130 14.51 20.69 -31.06
CA ASP A 130 15.82 20.82 -31.72
C ASP A 130 16.74 19.59 -31.71
#